data_AF-A0A9P9FFF4-F1
#
_entry.id   AF-A0A9P9FFF4-F1
#
_cell.length_a   1.000
_cell.length_b   1.000
_cell.length_c   1.000
_cell.angle_alpha   90.00
_cell.angle_beta   90.00
_cell.angle_gamma   90.00
#
_symmetry.space_group_name_H-M   'P 1'
#
loop_
_entity.id
_entity.type
_entity.pdbx_description
1 polymer ?
#
loop_
_entity_poly.entity_id
_entity_poly.type
_entity_poly.pdbx_seq_one_letter_code
_entity_poly.pdbx_strand_id
1 'polypeptide(L)'
;MRLLAALGFLATVLLLVSASSWEPKVEELLFNPKENTLPGRQVTSWHHPNRKRDSVFEQPRRPRVMSCGLRGKSRENPPRADTKATAWKLRKCSEFCRNSPGCESWSFSNKGCDIYNATLEGNVETDPKSRTWFYDLECPLHTITGALRLTKEDGTLVGYVSKAFNIYGQQVVTTKPANALRVLIRIPKKGCIAKDVDIHKLNAIDYQELKLFSPVVGFSSTNISIGDDSHNYAVIAASSHGMYSFVQTFRLSVANHRVDNSFTRVTKIKKEAESAIWTLDQCSLEVKPQWVNEILKPKWAHEDDFKPETYLIHVPQSGGVLAITGDTGLFDKTFEGTSPTVKMTLEMR
;
A
#
# COMPACT_ATOMS: atom_id res chain seq x y z
N MET A 1 -19.41 -10.16 57.88
CA MET A 1 -18.18 -9.36 57.72
C MET A 1 -17.34 -9.93 56.59
N ARG A 2 -17.44 -9.33 55.39
CA ARG A 2 -16.55 -9.39 54.21
C ARG A 2 -17.40 -9.05 52.99
N LEU A 3 -17.81 -7.79 52.96
CA LEU A 3 -18.47 -7.12 51.86
C LEU A 3 -17.99 -5.67 51.97
N LEU A 4 -16.91 -5.32 51.28
CA LEU A 4 -16.36 -3.95 51.06
C LEU A 4 -14.91 -4.07 50.57
N ALA A 5 -14.71 -4.34 49.28
CA ALA A 5 -13.44 -4.13 48.58
C ALA A 5 -13.63 -4.27 47.06
N ALA A 6 -14.50 -3.47 46.44
CA ALA A 6 -14.63 -3.42 44.97
C ALA A 6 -15.29 -2.12 44.47
N LEU A 7 -15.04 -0.98 45.10
CA LEU A 7 -15.57 0.33 44.69
C LEU A 7 -14.49 1.41 44.77
N GLY A 8 -13.41 1.25 44.01
CA GLY A 8 -12.30 2.20 44.08
C GLY A 8 -11.41 2.20 42.86
N PHE A 9 -11.94 2.31 41.64
CA PHE A 9 -11.15 2.67 40.45
C PHE A 9 -12.03 3.23 39.31
N LEU A 10 -13.02 4.07 39.65
CA LEU A 10 -13.89 4.71 38.65
C LEU A 10 -14.26 6.13 39.07
N ALA A 11 -13.23 6.96 39.26
CA ALA A 11 -13.39 8.42 39.30
C ALA A 11 -12.06 9.07 38.93
N THR A 12 -12.14 10.13 38.12
CA THR A 12 -11.08 11.11 37.84
C THR A 12 -10.24 10.91 36.57
N VAL A 13 -10.87 10.92 35.39
CA VAL A 13 -10.37 11.72 34.24
C VAL A 13 -11.58 12.26 33.48
N LEU A 14 -12.24 13.26 34.05
CA LEU A 14 -13.17 14.14 33.32
C LEU A 14 -12.46 15.49 33.22
N LEU A 15 -11.63 15.67 32.20
CA LEU A 15 -11.04 16.96 31.85
C LEU A 15 -11.77 17.51 30.62
N LEU A 16 -12.53 18.57 30.88
CA LEU A 16 -13.12 19.48 29.92
C LEU A 16 -12.09 19.92 28.88
N VAL A 17 -12.37 19.67 27.60
CA VAL A 17 -11.83 20.47 26.49
C VAL A 17 -13.01 21.12 25.81
N SER A 18 -13.28 22.35 26.21
CA SER A 18 -14.20 23.26 25.53
C SER A 18 -13.63 23.68 24.19
N ALA A 19 -14.48 23.65 23.17
CA ALA A 19 -14.23 24.08 21.82
C ALA A 19 -13.67 25.51 21.73
N SER A 20 -12.67 25.71 20.86
CA SER A 20 -12.43 27.01 20.24
C SER A 20 -12.34 26.80 18.73
N SER A 21 -13.32 27.36 18.03
CA SER A 21 -13.42 27.39 16.57
C SER A 21 -12.39 28.38 16.02
N TRP A 22 -11.45 27.89 15.22
CA TRP A 22 -10.57 28.71 14.41
C TRP A 22 -10.89 28.44 12.94
N GLU A 23 -11.54 29.41 12.29
CA GLU A 23 -11.67 29.48 10.84
C GLU A 23 -10.54 30.36 10.28
N PRO A 24 -9.70 29.86 9.36
CA PRO A 24 -8.87 30.75 8.55
C PRO A 24 -9.64 31.20 7.30
N LYS A 25 -9.79 32.52 7.17
CA LYS A 25 -10.14 33.19 5.91
C LYS A 25 -9.10 32.83 4.85
N VAL A 26 -9.55 32.30 3.73
CA VAL A 26 -8.74 32.11 2.52
C VAL A 26 -9.02 33.28 1.60
N GLU A 27 -8.02 34.15 1.41
CA GLU A 27 -8.01 35.18 0.37
C GLU A 27 -7.82 34.53 -1.01
N GLU A 28 -8.70 34.91 -1.94
CA GLU A 28 -8.61 34.61 -3.36
C GLU A 28 -7.42 35.34 -3.99
N LEU A 29 -6.41 34.58 -4.44
CA LEU A 29 -5.41 35.07 -5.38
C LEU A 29 -5.86 34.77 -6.82
N LEU A 30 -6.34 35.82 -7.48
CA LEU A 30 -6.64 35.87 -8.91
C LEU A 30 -5.36 35.65 -9.73
N PHE A 31 -5.30 34.54 -10.47
CA PHE A 31 -4.28 34.29 -11.49
C PHE A 31 -4.80 34.67 -12.87
N ASN A 32 -4.07 35.58 -13.52
CA ASN A 32 -4.34 36.11 -14.85
C ASN A 32 -3.46 35.37 -15.89
N PRO A 33 -4.01 34.67 -16.90
CA PRO A 33 -3.19 33.98 -17.90
C PRO A 33 -2.88 34.92 -19.07
N LYS A 34 -1.59 35.25 -19.26
CA LYS A 34 -1.10 35.82 -20.52
C LYS A 34 -0.84 34.70 -21.53
N GLU A 35 -1.54 34.77 -22.64
CA GLU A 35 -1.33 34.00 -23.86
C GLU A 35 0.07 34.26 -24.43
N ASN A 36 0.82 33.19 -24.74
CA ASN A 36 2.01 33.23 -25.58
C ASN A 36 1.74 32.40 -26.83
N THR A 37 1.60 33.11 -27.94
CA THR A 37 1.53 32.62 -29.33
C THR A 37 2.92 32.15 -29.77
N LEU A 38 3.01 30.95 -30.36
CA LEU A 38 4.22 30.46 -31.04
C LEU A 38 3.99 30.40 -32.56
N PRO A 39 4.97 30.80 -33.39
CA PRO A 39 4.82 30.85 -34.84
C PRO A 39 5.02 29.48 -35.51
N GLY A 40 4.31 29.30 -36.63
CA GLY A 40 4.21 28.08 -37.40
C GLY A 40 5.52 27.62 -38.06
N ARG A 41 5.69 26.30 -38.10
CA ARG A 41 6.81 25.61 -38.76
C ARG A 41 6.31 24.98 -40.06
N GLN A 42 6.82 25.47 -41.18
CA GLN A 42 6.59 24.87 -42.50
C GLN A 42 7.28 23.49 -42.60
N VAL A 43 6.56 22.52 -43.17
CA VAL A 43 7.05 21.18 -43.50
C VAL A 43 7.31 21.13 -45.00
N THR A 44 8.57 20.99 -45.40
CA THR A 44 8.95 20.68 -46.79
C THR A 44 8.97 19.16 -46.97
N SER A 45 8.10 18.64 -47.84
CA SER A 45 8.06 17.24 -48.23
C SER A 45 9.15 16.92 -49.26
N TRP A 46 9.97 15.91 -49.00
CA TRP A 46 10.86 15.30 -49.99
C TRP A 46 10.26 13.98 -50.49
N HIS A 47 9.99 13.92 -51.79
CA HIS A 47 9.62 12.72 -52.53
C HIS A 47 10.86 11.86 -52.79
N HIS A 48 10.81 10.57 -52.42
CA HIS A 48 11.73 9.54 -52.91
C HIS A 48 10.96 8.48 -53.72
N PRO A 49 11.44 8.10 -54.92
CA PRO A 49 10.77 7.12 -55.76
C PRO A 49 11.20 5.67 -55.45
N ASN A 50 10.21 4.78 -55.50
CA ASN A 50 10.27 3.36 -55.86
C ASN A 50 11.39 2.49 -55.29
N ARG A 51 11.12 1.87 -54.13
CA ARG A 51 11.78 0.63 -53.70
C ARG A 51 10.75 -0.50 -53.73
N LYS A 52 11.00 -1.52 -54.57
CA LYS A 52 10.20 -2.76 -54.65
C LYS A 52 10.14 -3.39 -53.26
N ARG A 53 8.93 -3.56 -52.72
CA ARG A 53 8.68 -4.27 -51.46
C ARG A 53 8.63 -5.77 -51.76
N ASP A 54 9.67 -6.48 -51.35
CA ASP A 54 9.56 -7.91 -51.12
C ASP A 54 8.65 -8.10 -49.91
N SER A 55 7.51 -8.74 -50.13
CA SER A 55 6.54 -9.07 -49.09
C SER A 55 7.11 -10.16 -48.18
N VAL A 56 7.91 -9.75 -47.20
CA VAL A 56 8.28 -10.61 -46.08
C VAL A 56 6.99 -10.96 -45.35
N PHE A 57 6.60 -12.24 -45.41
CA PHE A 57 5.48 -12.79 -44.65
C PHE A 57 5.78 -12.56 -43.17
N GLU A 58 5.20 -11.51 -42.58
CA GLU A 58 5.32 -11.24 -41.15
C GLU A 58 4.57 -12.36 -40.43
N GLN A 59 5.32 -13.30 -39.82
CA GLN A 59 4.71 -14.37 -39.05
C GLN A 59 3.83 -13.76 -37.94
N PRO A 60 2.65 -14.33 -37.68
CA PRO A 60 1.77 -13.82 -36.63
C PRO A 60 2.54 -13.78 -35.32
N ARG A 61 2.76 -12.55 -34.81
CA ARG A 61 3.49 -12.33 -33.56
C ARG A 61 2.76 -13.08 -32.45
N ARG A 62 3.47 -13.98 -31.75
CA ARG A 62 2.92 -14.66 -30.58
C ARG A 62 2.38 -13.61 -29.58
N PRO A 63 1.26 -13.89 -28.89
CA PRO A 63 0.76 -12.99 -27.85
C PRO A 63 1.87 -12.70 -26.84
N ARG A 64 2.28 -11.43 -26.74
CA ARG A 64 3.37 -11.01 -25.83
C ARG A 64 2.95 -11.26 -24.39
N VAL A 65 3.79 -11.92 -23.60
CA VAL A 65 3.53 -12.11 -22.16
C VAL A 65 4.03 -10.89 -21.41
N MET A 66 3.14 -9.93 -21.17
CA MET A 66 3.45 -8.74 -20.36
C MET A 66 3.88 -9.13 -18.95
N SER A 67 5.00 -8.57 -18.51
CA SER A 67 5.63 -8.83 -17.23
C SER A 67 5.79 -7.52 -16.43
N CYS A 68 5.34 -7.57 -15.18
CA CYS A 68 5.30 -6.43 -14.27
C CYS A 68 6.07 -6.76 -13.00
N GLY A 69 7.07 -5.93 -12.65
CA GLY A 69 7.80 -6.10 -11.40
C GLY A 69 8.65 -7.37 -11.35
N LEU A 70 9.32 -7.74 -12.45
CA LEU A 70 10.29 -8.83 -12.39
C LEU A 70 11.56 -8.36 -11.67
N ARG A 71 12.07 -9.16 -10.73
CA ARG A 71 13.41 -8.95 -10.15
C ARG A 71 14.43 -9.66 -11.02
N GLY A 72 15.49 -8.96 -11.39
CA GLY A 72 16.49 -9.57 -12.24
C GLY A 72 17.69 -8.70 -12.50
N LYS A 73 18.58 -9.22 -13.34
CA LYS A 73 19.63 -8.44 -13.97
C LYS A 73 19.24 -8.27 -15.43
N SER A 74 19.52 -7.11 -15.98
CA SER A 74 19.39 -6.98 -17.42
C SER A 74 20.50 -7.77 -18.09
N ARG A 75 20.17 -8.47 -19.17
CA ARG A 75 21.14 -9.07 -20.08
C ARG A 75 21.79 -8.04 -20.99
N GLU A 76 21.20 -6.85 -21.09
CA GLU A 76 21.69 -5.74 -21.88
C GLU A 76 22.27 -4.65 -20.94
N ASN A 77 23.16 -3.83 -21.50
CA ASN A 77 23.62 -2.60 -20.87
C ASN A 77 22.89 -1.41 -21.51
N PRO A 78 21.67 -1.09 -21.07
CA PRO A 78 20.87 -0.04 -21.68
C PRO A 78 21.50 1.33 -21.43
N PRO A 79 21.14 2.33 -22.25
CA PRO A 79 21.38 3.72 -21.89
C PRO A 79 20.63 4.03 -20.58
N ARG A 80 21.38 4.60 -19.63
CA ARG A 80 20.87 5.01 -18.33
C ARG A 80 20.17 6.35 -18.45
N ALA A 81 18.92 6.45 -17.98
CA ALA A 81 18.27 7.75 -17.85
C ALA A 81 19.05 8.57 -16.81
N ASP A 82 19.40 9.81 -17.17
CA ASP A 82 20.29 10.74 -16.46
C ASP A 82 20.51 10.43 -14.95
N THR A 83 21.78 10.17 -14.61
CA THR A 83 22.25 9.79 -13.27
C THR A 83 22.21 10.92 -12.25
N LYS A 84 21.97 12.16 -12.69
CA LYS A 84 22.01 13.34 -11.80
C LYS A 84 20.70 13.61 -11.06
N ALA A 85 19.60 12.95 -11.42
CA ALA A 85 18.35 13.05 -10.68
C ALA A 85 18.40 12.17 -9.43
N THR A 86 18.84 12.74 -8.31
CA THR A 86 18.70 12.13 -6.98
C THR A 86 17.22 11.75 -6.77
N ALA A 87 16.98 10.45 -6.57
CA ALA A 87 15.68 9.81 -6.38
C ALA A 87 14.71 9.85 -7.58
N TRP A 88 15.05 9.09 -8.64
CA TRP A 88 14.02 8.61 -9.57
C TRP A 88 12.87 7.94 -8.79
N LYS A 89 11.63 8.23 -9.15
CA LYS A 89 10.42 7.58 -8.61
C LYS A 89 9.88 6.59 -9.64
N LEU A 90 9.19 5.55 -9.17
CA LEU A 90 8.62 4.54 -10.06
C LEU A 90 7.77 5.15 -11.18
N ARG A 91 6.82 6.00 -10.77
CA ARG A 91 5.94 6.72 -11.68
C ARG A 91 6.71 7.55 -12.70
N LYS A 92 7.76 8.26 -12.26
CA LYS A 92 8.62 9.06 -13.15
C LYS A 92 9.39 8.19 -14.14
N CYS A 93 9.86 7.01 -13.74
CA CYS A 93 10.54 6.08 -14.64
C CYS A 93 9.59 5.52 -15.70
N SER A 94 8.37 5.15 -15.30
CA SER A 94 7.30 4.76 -16.22
C SER A 94 6.91 5.87 -17.19
N GLU A 95 6.69 7.09 -16.69
CA GLU A 95 6.41 8.29 -17.50
C GLU A 95 7.57 8.59 -18.47
N PHE A 96 8.82 8.49 -18.00
CA PHE A 96 10.01 8.71 -18.81
C PHE A 96 10.11 7.69 -19.95
N CYS A 97 9.92 6.40 -19.65
CA CYS A 97 9.87 5.36 -20.68
C CYS A 97 8.74 5.63 -21.70
N ARG A 98 7.52 5.97 -21.26
CA ARG A 98 6.40 6.31 -22.16
C ARG A 98 6.70 7.48 -23.10
N ASN A 99 7.48 8.44 -22.63
CA ASN A 99 7.86 9.61 -23.41
C ASN A 99 9.17 9.42 -24.19
N SER A 100 9.87 8.30 -24.01
CA SER A 100 11.13 7.99 -24.69
C SER A 100 10.87 7.17 -25.95
N PRO A 101 11.22 7.68 -27.15
CA PRO A 101 11.02 6.94 -28.39
C PRO A 101 11.68 5.56 -28.36
N GLY A 102 10.91 4.52 -28.70
CA GLY A 102 11.39 3.15 -28.77
C GLY A 102 11.52 2.44 -27.43
N CYS A 103 11.16 3.05 -26.30
CA CYS A 103 11.13 2.32 -25.03
C CYS A 103 10.04 1.26 -25.06
N GLU A 104 10.38 0.01 -24.79
CA GLU A 104 9.43 -1.12 -24.66
C GLU A 104 9.37 -1.66 -23.24
N SER A 105 10.42 -1.45 -22.45
CA SER A 105 10.44 -1.79 -21.02
C SER A 105 11.39 -0.87 -20.26
N TRP A 106 11.32 -0.88 -18.94
CA TRP A 106 12.14 -0.05 -18.09
C TRP A 106 12.44 -0.78 -16.78
N SER A 107 13.53 -0.37 -16.14
CA SER A 107 13.93 -0.90 -14.86
C SER A 107 14.15 0.21 -13.85
N PHE A 108 14.00 -0.16 -12.59
CA PHE A 108 14.06 0.75 -11.46
C PHE A 108 14.88 0.14 -10.34
N SER A 109 15.84 0.90 -9.82
CA SER A 109 16.67 0.53 -8.68
C SER A 109 17.06 1.76 -7.84
N ASN A 110 17.73 1.54 -6.72
CA ASN A 110 18.34 2.64 -5.95
C ASN A 110 19.41 3.42 -6.73
N LYS A 111 19.90 2.87 -7.85
CA LYS A 111 20.85 3.53 -8.74
C LYS A 111 20.17 4.32 -9.88
N GLY A 112 18.85 4.34 -9.97
CA GLY A 112 18.11 5.11 -10.98
C GLY A 112 17.16 4.29 -11.85
N CYS A 113 16.80 4.87 -13.00
CA CYS A 113 15.91 4.34 -14.01
C CYS A 113 16.71 3.97 -15.26
N ASP A 114 16.57 2.75 -15.75
CA ASP A 114 17.13 2.33 -17.03
C ASP A 114 15.97 2.05 -18.01
N ILE A 115 16.10 2.45 -19.27
CA ILE A 115 15.08 2.24 -20.31
C ILE A 115 15.60 1.28 -21.38
N TYR A 116 14.75 0.39 -21.85
CA TYR A 116 15.10 -0.66 -22.79
C TYR A 116 14.23 -0.54 -24.03
N ASN A 117 14.82 -0.77 -25.19
CA ASN A 117 14.13 -0.83 -26.48
C ASN A 117 13.68 -2.25 -26.86
N ALA A 118 13.52 -3.11 -25.86
CA ALA A 118 12.97 -4.44 -26.01
C ALA A 118 12.16 -4.81 -24.75
N THR A 119 11.25 -5.77 -24.91
CA THR A 119 10.40 -6.30 -23.83
C THR A 119 11.21 -7.04 -22.77
N LEU A 120 10.60 -7.32 -21.62
CA LEU A 120 11.27 -8.09 -20.56
C LEU A 120 11.53 -9.55 -20.94
N GLU A 121 10.68 -10.10 -21.81
CA GLU A 121 10.76 -11.47 -22.34
C GLU A 121 11.99 -11.60 -23.25
N GLY A 122 13.15 -11.85 -22.65
CA GLY A 122 14.44 -11.99 -23.35
C GLY A 122 15.55 -11.13 -22.76
N ASN A 123 15.20 -9.99 -22.15
CA ASN A 123 16.16 -8.99 -21.66
C ASN A 123 16.43 -9.07 -20.16
N VAL A 124 15.65 -9.85 -19.41
CA VAL A 124 15.81 -10.00 -17.97
C VAL A 124 16.17 -11.43 -17.61
N GLU A 125 17.30 -11.57 -16.92
CA GLU A 125 17.60 -12.79 -16.18
C GLU A 125 17.00 -12.65 -14.78
N THR A 126 15.98 -13.45 -14.48
CA THR A 126 15.29 -13.39 -13.19
C THR A 126 16.25 -13.75 -12.06
N ASP A 127 16.39 -12.84 -11.11
CA ASP A 127 17.23 -12.97 -9.93
C ASP A 127 16.45 -12.39 -8.74
N PRO A 128 15.85 -13.25 -7.89
CA PRO A 128 15.08 -12.81 -6.73
C PRO A 128 15.96 -12.12 -5.68
N LYS A 129 17.29 -12.11 -5.80
CA LYS A 129 18.20 -11.33 -4.93
C LYS A 129 18.59 -9.99 -5.54
N SER A 130 18.38 -9.76 -6.84
CA SER A 130 18.67 -8.49 -7.50
C SER A 130 18.00 -7.32 -6.78
N ARG A 131 18.55 -6.11 -6.87
CA ARG A 131 17.95 -4.83 -6.39
C ARG A 131 17.19 -4.06 -7.46
N THR A 132 17.20 -4.57 -8.69
CA THR A 132 16.55 -3.95 -9.83
C THR A 132 15.23 -4.65 -10.13
N TRP A 133 14.21 -3.84 -10.41
CA TRP A 133 12.88 -4.25 -10.83
C TRP A 133 12.67 -3.88 -12.28
N PHE A 134 11.98 -4.73 -13.02
CA PHE A 134 11.75 -4.57 -14.44
C PHE A 134 10.25 -4.55 -14.73
N TYR A 135 9.85 -3.70 -15.67
CA TYR A 135 8.46 -3.48 -16.07
C TYR A 135 8.40 -3.32 -17.58
N ASP A 136 7.50 -4.05 -18.24
CA ASP A 136 7.13 -3.71 -19.62
C ASP A 136 6.42 -2.34 -19.65
N LEU A 137 6.57 -1.61 -20.75
CA LEU A 137 5.92 -0.32 -20.99
C LEU A 137 4.40 -0.42 -20.83
N GLU A 138 3.86 -1.51 -21.35
CA GLU A 138 2.42 -1.80 -21.37
C GLU A 138 1.92 -2.40 -20.05
N CYS A 139 2.76 -2.56 -19.03
CA CYS A 139 2.35 -3.10 -17.73
C CYS A 139 1.10 -2.35 -17.22
N PRO A 140 -0.10 -2.94 -17.34
CA PRO A 140 -1.32 -2.24 -17.02
C PRO A 140 -1.52 -2.40 -15.53
N LEU A 141 -1.20 -1.35 -14.77
CA LEU A 141 -1.70 -1.25 -13.41
C LEU A 141 -3.19 -0.99 -13.49
N HIS A 142 -3.97 -1.95 -13.02
CA HIS A 142 -5.38 -1.76 -12.78
C HIS A 142 -5.55 -1.11 -11.41
N THR A 143 -6.51 -0.19 -11.33
CA THR A 143 -6.90 0.45 -10.09
C THR A 143 -8.26 -0.10 -9.70
N ILE A 144 -8.33 -0.74 -8.53
CA ILE A 144 -9.59 -1.15 -7.92
C ILE A 144 -9.96 -0.15 -6.85
N THR A 145 -11.22 0.28 -6.82
CA THR A 145 -11.78 1.09 -5.76
C THR A 145 -13.00 0.42 -5.16
N GLY A 146 -13.17 0.53 -3.85
CA GLY A 146 -14.31 -0.05 -3.16
C GLY A 146 -14.36 0.32 -1.69
N ALA A 147 -15.36 -0.19 -0.98
CA ALA A 147 -15.44 -0.13 0.47
C ALA A 147 -14.87 -1.41 1.10
N LEU A 148 -14.20 -1.31 2.24
CA LEU A 148 -13.71 -2.48 2.97
C LEU A 148 -14.84 -3.05 3.84
N ARG A 149 -15.43 -4.17 3.41
CA ARG A 149 -16.49 -4.91 4.08
C ARG A 149 -15.90 -6.00 4.97
N LEU A 150 -16.51 -6.23 6.13
CA LEU A 150 -16.08 -7.19 7.14
C LEU A 150 -17.16 -8.24 7.39
N THR A 151 -16.79 -9.51 7.29
CA THR A 151 -17.68 -10.65 7.60
C THR A 151 -17.00 -11.61 8.57
N LYS A 152 -17.77 -12.39 9.32
CA LYS A 152 -17.24 -13.57 10.02
C LYS A 152 -16.94 -14.69 9.01
N GLU A 153 -16.36 -15.79 9.48
CA GLU A 153 -16.09 -16.98 8.67
C GLU A 153 -17.36 -17.60 8.07
N ASP A 154 -18.47 -17.55 8.80
CA ASP A 154 -19.79 -18.02 8.34
C ASP A 154 -20.47 -17.08 7.30
N GLY A 155 -19.80 -15.98 6.92
CA GLY A 155 -20.31 -14.98 5.99
C GLY A 155 -21.22 -13.92 6.62
N THR A 156 -21.53 -14.01 7.92
CA THR A 156 -22.33 -13.02 8.64
C THR A 156 -21.66 -11.66 8.57
N LEU A 157 -22.42 -10.62 8.20
CA LEU A 157 -21.92 -9.25 8.14
C LEU A 157 -21.59 -8.74 9.56
N VAL A 158 -20.35 -8.32 9.76
CA VAL A 158 -19.92 -7.57 10.95
C VAL A 158 -20.09 -6.08 10.71
N GLY A 159 -19.75 -5.60 9.52
CA GLY A 159 -19.90 -4.21 9.11
C GLY A 159 -18.89 -3.81 8.04
N TYR A 160 -18.38 -2.60 8.15
CA TYR A 160 -17.39 -1.99 7.27
C TYR A 160 -16.29 -1.33 8.09
N VAL A 161 -15.10 -1.21 7.53
CA VAL A 161 -14.09 -0.31 8.07
C VAL A 161 -14.64 1.12 7.99
N SER A 162 -14.66 1.84 9.10
CA SER A 162 -15.15 3.22 9.17
C SER A 162 -14.17 4.20 8.51
N LYS A 163 -14.70 5.26 7.89
CA LYS A 163 -13.90 6.41 7.45
C LYS A 163 -13.47 7.35 8.60
N ALA A 164 -14.01 7.13 9.79
CA ALA A 164 -13.71 7.87 11.01
C ALA A 164 -12.82 7.05 11.96
N PHE A 165 -11.99 7.74 12.74
CA PHE A 165 -11.12 7.16 13.75
C PHE A 165 -11.75 7.26 15.14
N ASN A 166 -11.32 6.41 16.08
CA ASN A 166 -11.62 6.61 17.49
C ASN A 166 -10.70 7.69 18.12
N ILE A 167 -10.89 7.95 19.41
CA ILE A 167 -10.10 8.91 20.19
C ILE A 167 -8.61 8.56 20.35
N TYR A 168 -8.18 7.39 19.87
CA TYR A 168 -6.79 6.94 19.86
C TYR A 168 -6.18 6.96 18.45
N GLY A 169 -6.90 7.48 17.45
CA GLY A 169 -6.43 7.51 16.05
C GLY A 169 -6.43 6.13 15.38
N GLN A 170 -7.26 5.19 15.84
CA GLN A 170 -7.42 3.85 15.27
C GLN A 170 -8.69 3.78 14.41
N GLN A 171 -8.68 2.96 13.36
CA GLN A 171 -9.86 2.70 12.57
C GLN A 171 -10.80 1.75 13.30
N VAL A 172 -12.09 2.06 13.25
CA VAL A 172 -13.16 1.29 13.89
C VAL A 172 -14.10 0.67 12.87
N VAL A 173 -14.95 -0.24 13.33
CA VAL A 173 -16.02 -0.85 12.54
C VAL A 173 -17.26 0.04 12.56
N THR A 174 -17.96 0.14 11.44
CA THR A 174 -19.29 0.75 11.33
C THR A 174 -20.26 -0.18 10.62
N THR A 175 -21.52 -0.19 11.04
CA THR A 175 -22.60 -0.94 10.38
C THR A 175 -23.26 -0.15 9.24
N LYS A 176 -22.94 1.15 9.09
CA LYS A 176 -23.56 2.04 8.11
C LYS A 176 -22.71 2.12 6.83
N PRO A 177 -23.20 1.64 5.67
CA PRO A 177 -22.43 1.68 4.42
C PRO A 177 -22.02 3.10 3.97
N ALA A 178 -22.76 4.14 4.37
CA ALA A 178 -22.42 5.55 4.07
C ALA A 178 -21.21 6.08 4.86
N ASN A 179 -20.85 5.40 5.95
CA ASN A 179 -19.69 5.71 6.78
C ASN A 179 -18.48 4.80 6.48
N ALA A 180 -18.60 3.91 5.49
CA ALA A 180 -17.52 3.03 5.11
C ALA A 180 -16.33 3.81 4.51
N LEU A 181 -15.12 3.36 4.85
CA LEU A 181 -13.87 3.78 4.25
C LEU A 181 -13.82 3.27 2.82
N ARG A 182 -13.71 4.20 1.88
CA ARG A 182 -13.40 3.92 0.47
C ARG A 182 -11.91 3.91 0.30
N VAL A 183 -11.44 2.92 -0.46
CA VAL A 183 -10.03 2.72 -0.72
C VAL A 183 -9.75 2.61 -2.21
N LEU A 184 -8.47 2.77 -2.55
CA LEU A 184 -7.89 2.57 -3.86
C LEU A 184 -6.71 1.63 -3.73
N ILE A 185 -6.69 0.58 -4.54
CA ILE A 185 -5.60 -0.41 -4.61
C ILE A 185 -5.11 -0.45 -6.06
N ARG A 186 -3.80 -0.35 -6.27
CA ARG A 186 -3.16 -0.47 -7.59
C ARG A 186 -2.44 -1.80 -7.69
N ILE A 187 -2.77 -2.60 -8.69
CA ILE A 187 -2.25 -3.96 -8.84
C ILE A 187 -1.99 -4.29 -10.31
N PRO A 188 -1.14 -5.29 -10.62
CA PRO A 188 -1.02 -5.81 -11.97
C PRO A 188 -2.36 -6.41 -12.43
N LYS A 189 -2.72 -6.16 -13.70
CA LYS A 189 -3.94 -6.73 -14.31
C LYS A 189 -3.96 -8.27 -14.39
N LYS A 190 -2.81 -8.94 -14.21
CA LYS A 190 -2.69 -10.40 -14.42
C LYS A 190 -2.53 -11.12 -13.08
N GLY A 191 -3.24 -12.25 -12.96
CA GLY A 191 -3.21 -13.14 -11.80
C GLY A 191 -4.33 -12.87 -10.80
N CYS A 192 -4.70 -13.88 -10.00
CA CYS A 192 -5.65 -13.69 -8.91
C CYS A 192 -4.99 -13.07 -7.69
N ILE A 193 -3.72 -13.36 -7.38
CA ILE A 193 -3.12 -12.93 -6.12
C ILE A 193 -2.15 -11.76 -6.35
N ALA A 194 -2.43 -10.62 -5.71
CA ALA A 194 -1.52 -9.49 -5.60
C ALA A 194 -1.03 -9.41 -4.15
N LYS A 195 0.26 -9.66 -3.92
CA LYS A 195 0.90 -9.55 -2.59
C LYS A 195 1.47 -8.15 -2.40
N ASP A 196 1.73 -7.80 -1.14
CA ASP A 196 2.37 -6.57 -0.70
C ASP A 196 1.72 -5.29 -1.28
N VAL A 197 0.38 -5.25 -1.31
CA VAL A 197 -0.36 -4.15 -1.93
C VAL A 197 -0.56 -2.99 -0.95
N ASP A 198 -0.41 -1.77 -1.44
CA ASP A 198 -0.83 -0.59 -0.70
C ASP A 198 -2.31 -0.32 -0.86
N ILE A 199 -2.97 -0.04 0.25
CA ILE A 199 -4.37 0.36 0.30
C ILE A 199 -4.42 1.85 0.62
N HIS A 200 -4.80 2.67 -0.35
CA HIS A 200 -4.89 4.12 -0.23
C HIS A 200 -6.29 4.53 0.21
N LYS A 201 -6.40 5.27 1.30
CA LYS A 201 -7.67 5.84 1.79
C LYS A 201 -8.12 6.97 0.86
N LEU A 202 -9.41 7.00 0.51
CA LEU A 202 -9.99 8.01 -0.38
C LEU A 202 -10.89 9.03 0.33
N ASN A 203 -11.55 8.64 1.43
CA ASN A 203 -12.60 9.45 2.07
C ASN A 203 -12.48 9.50 3.60
N ALA A 204 -11.27 9.29 4.15
CA ALA A 204 -11.03 9.43 5.58
C ALA A 204 -11.37 10.85 6.05
N ILE A 205 -12.04 10.99 7.20
CA ILE A 205 -12.41 12.30 7.75
C ILE A 205 -11.18 13.02 8.30
N ASP A 206 -10.44 12.33 9.17
CA ASP A 206 -9.22 12.81 9.81
C ASP A 206 -7.96 12.20 9.17
N TYR A 207 -6.81 12.83 9.43
CA TYR A 207 -5.50 12.37 8.96
C TYR A 207 -5.45 12.12 7.44
N GLN A 208 -5.96 13.07 6.65
CA GLN A 208 -6.08 12.95 5.20
C GLN A 208 -4.72 12.89 4.49
N GLU A 209 -3.69 13.47 5.11
CA GLU A 209 -2.30 13.40 4.69
C GLU A 209 -1.67 12.02 4.94
N LEU A 210 -2.16 11.26 5.93
CA LEU A 210 -1.75 9.88 6.18
C LEU A 210 -2.57 8.95 5.27
N LYS A 211 -2.17 8.84 4.00
CA LYS A 211 -3.01 8.21 2.95
C LYS A 211 -3.08 6.68 3.02
N LEU A 212 -2.20 6.02 3.76
CA LEU A 212 -2.14 4.55 3.76
C LEU A 212 -3.02 3.97 4.87
N PHE A 213 -3.72 2.89 4.53
CA PHE A 213 -4.38 2.01 5.48
C PHE A 213 -3.35 1.02 6.00
N SER A 214 -2.95 1.20 7.26
CA SER A 214 -1.77 0.55 7.83
C SER A 214 -2.04 0.06 9.24
N PRO A 215 -1.62 -1.17 9.58
CA PRO A 215 -1.46 -1.55 10.97
C PRO A 215 -0.34 -0.76 11.67
N VAL A 216 -0.54 -0.47 12.95
CA VAL A 216 0.40 0.16 13.88
C VAL A 216 0.55 -0.76 15.09
N VAL A 217 1.77 -1.02 15.54
CA VAL A 217 2.04 -1.89 16.70
C VAL A 217 1.19 -1.48 17.90
N GLY A 218 0.56 -2.48 18.50
CA GLY A 218 -0.36 -2.33 19.61
C GLY A 218 0.30 -1.63 20.80
N PHE A 219 -0.51 -0.88 21.56
CA PHE A 219 -0.02 -0.16 22.74
C PHE A 219 0.67 -1.12 23.72
N SER A 220 0.01 -2.24 24.02
CA SER A 220 0.48 -3.26 24.96
C SER A 220 1.42 -4.29 24.36
N SER A 221 1.73 -4.21 23.06
CA SER A 221 2.71 -5.11 22.45
C SER A 221 4.12 -4.77 22.97
N THR A 222 4.83 -5.81 23.40
CA THR A 222 6.15 -5.71 24.03
C THR A 222 7.28 -5.60 23.00
N ASN A 223 7.02 -6.05 21.78
CA ASN A 223 7.88 -5.88 20.62
C ASN A 223 7.03 -5.87 19.34
N ILE A 224 7.70 -5.70 18.19
CA ILE A 224 7.05 -5.59 16.88
C ILE A 224 6.69 -6.94 16.25
N SER A 225 7.27 -8.04 16.74
CA SER A 225 7.02 -9.35 16.16
C SER A 225 5.65 -9.87 16.59
N ILE A 226 4.86 -10.25 15.59
CA ILE A 226 3.57 -10.94 15.72
C ILE A 226 3.79 -12.41 15.35
N GLY A 227 3.07 -13.32 15.96
CA GLY A 227 3.16 -14.75 15.63
C GLY A 227 2.48 -15.60 16.69
N ASP A 228 2.57 -16.91 16.50
CA ASP A 228 2.06 -17.90 17.45
C ASP A 228 2.70 -17.71 18.83
N ASP A 229 1.98 -18.10 19.89
CA ASP A 229 2.42 -17.99 21.29
C ASP A 229 2.78 -16.55 21.72
N SER A 230 2.29 -15.52 21.00
CA SER A 230 2.50 -14.11 21.32
C SER A 230 1.17 -13.35 21.43
N HIS A 231 1.08 -12.49 22.45
CA HIS A 231 -0.03 -11.53 22.59
C HIS A 231 0.24 -10.21 21.86
N ASN A 232 1.36 -10.10 21.14
CA ASN A 232 1.65 -8.91 20.35
C ASN A 232 0.66 -8.79 19.18
N TYR A 233 0.27 -7.56 18.89
CA TYR A 233 -0.74 -7.25 17.91
C TYR A 233 -0.41 -5.92 17.23
N ALA A 234 -1.12 -5.62 16.15
CA ALA A 234 -1.11 -4.30 15.54
C ALA A 234 -2.54 -3.82 15.28
N VAL A 235 -2.85 -2.59 15.66
CA VAL A 235 -4.17 -1.97 15.42
C VAL A 235 -4.21 -1.33 14.05
N ILE A 236 -5.35 -1.44 13.37
CA ILE A 236 -5.54 -0.78 12.09
C ILE A 236 -5.67 0.73 12.30
N ALA A 237 -4.86 1.50 11.59
CA ALA A 237 -4.79 2.94 11.68
C ALA A 237 -4.46 3.55 10.31
N ALA A 238 -3.92 4.77 10.32
CA ALA A 238 -3.41 5.43 9.13
C ALA A 238 -1.92 5.70 9.25
N SER A 239 -1.20 5.62 8.13
CA SER A 239 0.20 5.98 8.06
C SER A 239 0.53 6.84 6.84
N SER A 240 1.67 7.52 6.91
CA SER A 240 2.31 8.14 5.77
C SER A 240 3.07 7.09 4.96
N HIS A 241 3.35 7.38 3.69
CA HIS A 241 4.40 6.61 3.01
C HIS A 241 5.70 6.92 3.74
N GLY A 242 6.40 5.89 4.18
CA GLY A 242 7.77 6.09 4.63
C GLY A 242 8.60 6.77 3.55
N MET A 243 9.65 7.48 3.96
CA MET A 243 10.58 8.10 3.01
C MET A 243 11.14 7.10 1.98
N TYR A 244 11.14 5.80 2.33
CA TYR A 244 11.51 4.68 1.46
C TYR A 244 10.34 3.99 0.71
N SER A 245 9.08 4.30 1.04
CA SER A 245 7.86 3.74 0.41
C SER A 245 7.49 4.43 -0.91
N PHE A 246 8.10 5.58 -1.23
CA PHE A 246 7.94 6.20 -2.56
C PHE A 246 8.61 5.39 -3.69
N VAL A 247 9.40 4.38 -3.33
CA VAL A 247 9.84 3.29 -4.21
C VAL A 247 8.77 2.20 -4.17
N GLN A 248 7.57 2.53 -4.65
CA GLN A 248 6.44 1.59 -4.81
C GLN A 248 6.68 0.60 -5.96
N THR A 249 7.95 0.24 -6.23
CA THR A 249 8.26 -0.96 -7.00
C THR A 249 7.97 -2.13 -6.11
N PHE A 250 7.10 -3.04 -6.56
CA PHE A 250 6.82 -4.45 -6.20
C PHE A 250 7.77 -5.28 -5.30
N ARG A 251 8.84 -4.72 -4.73
CA ARG A 251 9.41 -5.14 -3.47
C ARG A 251 8.45 -4.69 -2.38
N LEU A 252 8.03 -5.64 -1.56
CA LEU A 252 8.09 -5.56 -0.10
C LEU A 252 8.27 -4.12 0.35
N SER A 253 7.20 -3.53 0.86
CA SER A 253 7.38 -2.56 1.92
C SER A 253 8.42 -3.17 2.86
N VAL A 254 9.65 -2.66 2.81
CA VAL A 254 10.58 -2.88 3.92
C VAL A 254 9.80 -2.26 5.03
N ALA A 255 9.23 -3.12 5.87
CA ALA A 255 8.35 -2.79 6.95
C ALA A 255 8.97 -1.58 7.64
N ASN A 256 8.47 -0.40 7.27
CA ASN A 256 9.16 0.83 7.60
C ASN A 256 8.58 1.22 8.94
N HIS A 257 9.14 0.60 9.95
CA HIS A 257 8.70 0.71 11.32
C HIS A 257 8.76 2.13 11.85
N ARG A 258 9.30 3.10 11.10
CA ARG A 258 9.44 4.49 11.53
C ARG A 258 8.73 5.46 10.59
N VAL A 259 7.47 5.17 10.28
CA VAL A 259 6.59 6.10 9.57
C VAL A 259 5.67 6.84 10.53
N ASP A 260 5.35 8.08 10.16
CA ASP A 260 4.33 8.86 10.85
C ASP A 260 2.96 8.17 10.70
N ASN A 261 2.18 8.11 11.79
CA ASN A 261 0.93 7.38 11.87
C ASN A 261 -0.08 8.06 12.82
N SER A 262 -1.37 7.79 12.62
CA SER A 262 -2.46 8.46 13.33
C SER A 262 -2.46 8.15 14.83
N PHE A 263 -2.12 6.93 15.22
CA PHE A 263 -2.05 6.53 16.63
C PHE A 263 -0.98 7.34 17.38
N THR A 264 0.24 7.41 16.85
CA THR A 264 1.33 8.19 17.45
C THR A 264 1.01 9.68 17.50
N ARG A 265 0.36 10.23 16.47
CA ARG A 265 -0.04 11.65 16.47
C ARG A 265 -1.02 12.00 17.58
N VAL A 266 -1.99 11.12 17.84
CA VAL A 266 -3.02 11.32 18.88
C VAL A 266 -2.45 11.07 20.27
N THR A 267 -1.86 9.90 20.49
CA THR A 267 -1.45 9.45 21.81
C THR A 267 -0.10 10.00 22.26
N LYS A 268 0.69 10.56 21.33
CA LYS A 268 2.09 10.94 21.51
C LYS A 268 3.03 9.77 21.84
N ILE A 269 2.53 8.54 21.82
CA ILE A 269 3.33 7.33 22.02
C ILE A 269 3.84 6.88 20.66
N LYS A 270 5.16 6.90 20.48
CA LYS A 270 5.80 6.41 19.26
C LYS A 270 5.58 4.90 19.14
N LYS A 271 4.94 4.50 18.05
CA LYS A 271 4.74 3.11 17.67
C LYS A 271 5.04 2.95 16.20
N GLU A 272 5.54 1.78 15.88
CA GLU A 272 5.91 1.38 14.56
C GLU A 272 4.67 1.05 13.72
N ALA A 273 4.76 1.25 12.41
CA ALA A 273 3.66 0.95 11.50
C ALA A 273 4.18 0.28 10.24
N GLU A 274 3.34 -0.54 9.63
CA GLU A 274 3.66 -1.20 8.36
C GLU A 274 2.64 -0.81 7.28
N SER A 275 3.15 -0.46 6.11
CA SER A 275 2.36 -0.34 4.88
C SER A 275 2.64 -1.55 3.99
N ALA A 276 1.84 -1.78 2.95
CA ALA A 276 2.03 -2.87 1.99
C ALA A 276 2.20 -4.29 2.59
N ILE A 277 1.50 -4.58 3.69
CA ILE A 277 1.38 -5.93 4.26
C ILE A 277 0.13 -6.66 3.78
N TRP A 278 -0.56 -6.10 2.78
CA TRP A 278 -1.84 -6.62 2.35
C TRP A 278 -1.66 -7.56 1.17
N THR A 279 -2.35 -8.68 1.19
CA THR A 279 -2.56 -9.54 0.02
C THR A 279 -3.98 -9.36 -0.45
N LEU A 280 -4.17 -9.03 -1.72
CA LEU A 280 -5.46 -9.00 -2.38
C LEU A 280 -5.60 -10.21 -3.30
N ASP A 281 -6.64 -11.01 -3.06
CA ASP A 281 -7.15 -11.96 -4.04
C ASP A 281 -8.14 -11.21 -4.96
N GLN A 282 -7.70 -10.87 -6.17
CA GLN A 282 -8.46 -10.22 -7.23
C GLN A 282 -9.68 -11.02 -7.70
N CYS A 283 -9.70 -12.33 -7.48
CA CYS A 283 -10.77 -13.21 -7.93
C CYS A 283 -11.91 -13.27 -6.91
N SER A 284 -11.60 -13.25 -5.60
CA SER A 284 -12.59 -13.21 -4.52
C SER A 284 -12.78 -11.82 -3.90
N LEU A 285 -11.94 -10.85 -4.28
CA LEU A 285 -11.79 -9.52 -3.67
C LEU A 285 -11.45 -9.56 -2.18
N GLU A 286 -10.93 -10.68 -1.68
CA GLU A 286 -10.50 -10.82 -0.29
C GLU A 286 -9.17 -10.10 -0.05
N VAL A 287 -9.11 -9.35 1.06
CA VAL A 287 -7.92 -8.64 1.51
C VAL A 287 -7.44 -9.27 2.81
N LYS A 288 -6.25 -9.85 2.80
CA LYS A 288 -5.63 -10.51 3.96
C LYS A 288 -4.43 -9.71 4.47
N PRO A 289 -4.26 -9.59 5.79
CA PRO A 289 -3.00 -9.12 6.34
C PRO A 289 -1.90 -10.18 6.18
N GLN A 290 -0.66 -9.73 6.06
CA GLN A 290 0.55 -10.54 6.08
C GLN A 290 1.65 -9.73 6.76
N TRP A 291 1.69 -9.79 8.09
CA TRP A 291 2.71 -9.09 8.87
C TRP A 291 4.13 -9.59 8.54
N VAL A 292 5.14 -8.72 8.71
CA VAL A 292 6.55 -9.05 8.44
C VAL A 292 7.39 -8.76 9.68
N ASN A 293 7.79 -9.80 10.41
CA ASN A 293 8.58 -9.63 11.64
C ASN A 293 9.97 -9.02 11.38
N GLU A 294 10.41 -8.08 12.24
CA GLU A 294 11.73 -7.43 12.14
C GLU A 294 12.90 -8.26 12.65
N ILE A 295 12.74 -9.55 12.95
CA ILE A 295 13.88 -10.32 13.48
C ILE A 295 14.99 -10.23 12.44
N LEU A 296 16.11 -9.62 12.87
CA LEU A 296 17.32 -9.34 12.10
C LEU A 296 17.54 -10.48 11.14
N LYS A 297 17.07 -10.33 9.89
CA LYS A 297 17.10 -11.42 8.90
C LYS A 297 18.54 -11.91 8.88
N PRO A 298 18.85 -13.09 9.44
CA PRO A 298 20.18 -13.62 9.25
C PRO A 298 20.36 -13.65 7.74
N LYS A 299 21.55 -13.29 7.24
CA LYS A 299 21.79 -13.14 5.80
C LYS A 299 21.42 -14.39 4.98
N TRP A 300 21.21 -15.51 5.66
CA TRP A 300 20.84 -16.82 5.15
C TRP A 300 19.34 -17.19 5.24
N ALA A 301 18.50 -16.48 6.00
CA ALA A 301 17.11 -16.87 6.20
C ALA A 301 16.23 -16.52 4.98
N HIS A 302 15.30 -17.42 4.65
CA HIS A 302 14.36 -17.21 3.56
C HIS A 302 13.33 -16.16 3.96
N GLU A 303 12.80 -15.44 2.98
CA GLU A 303 11.89 -14.33 3.25
C GLU A 303 10.56 -14.77 3.89
N ASP A 304 10.13 -15.97 3.55
CA ASP A 304 8.90 -16.58 4.07
C ASP A 304 9.04 -16.99 5.54
N ASP A 305 10.27 -17.15 6.05
CA ASP A 305 10.53 -17.46 7.47
C ASP A 305 10.15 -16.30 8.42
N PHE A 306 9.81 -15.11 7.88
CA PHE A 306 9.47 -13.90 8.64
C PHE A 306 8.03 -13.44 8.48
N LYS A 307 7.21 -14.26 7.82
CA LYS A 307 5.80 -13.96 7.51
C LYS A 307 4.91 -14.91 8.30
N PRO A 308 4.70 -14.66 9.60
CA PRO A 308 3.84 -15.50 10.43
C PRO A 308 2.42 -15.56 9.84
N GLU A 309 1.67 -16.60 10.19
CA GLU A 309 0.23 -16.55 10.01
C GLU A 309 -0.33 -15.40 10.84
N THR A 310 -1.28 -14.66 10.28
CA THR A 310 -1.91 -13.54 10.99
C THR A 310 -3.41 -13.51 10.76
N TYR A 311 -4.11 -13.09 11.79
CA TYR A 311 -5.56 -13.01 11.84
C TYR A 311 -5.98 -11.55 11.97
N LEU A 312 -6.93 -11.13 11.14
CA LEU A 312 -7.64 -9.87 11.34
C LEU A 312 -8.80 -10.13 12.32
N ILE A 313 -8.80 -9.45 13.45
CA ILE A 313 -9.83 -9.58 14.48
C ILE A 313 -10.57 -8.25 14.67
N HIS A 314 -11.85 -8.35 15.03
CA HIS A 314 -12.65 -7.23 15.52
C HIS A 314 -12.67 -7.28 17.05
N VAL A 315 -12.44 -6.13 17.72
CA VAL A 315 -12.33 -6.03 19.17
C VAL A 315 -13.46 -5.13 19.71
N PRO A 316 -14.69 -5.67 19.91
CA PRO A 316 -15.87 -4.87 20.25
C PRO A 316 -15.71 -4.05 21.54
N GLN A 317 -15.10 -4.65 22.57
CA GLN A 317 -14.89 -4.07 23.88
C GLN A 317 -13.97 -2.85 23.86
N SER A 318 -13.16 -2.69 22.81
CA SER A 318 -12.25 -1.55 22.61
C SER A 318 -12.84 -0.49 21.67
N GLY A 319 -14.16 -0.32 21.67
CA GLY A 319 -14.84 0.63 20.78
C GLY A 319 -14.90 0.17 19.33
N GLY A 320 -14.88 -1.16 19.10
CA GLY A 320 -15.00 -1.76 17.78
C GLY A 320 -13.78 -1.56 16.88
N VAL A 321 -12.58 -1.56 17.45
CA VAL A 321 -11.33 -1.45 16.67
C VAL A 321 -11.03 -2.73 15.91
N LEU A 322 -10.20 -2.62 14.88
CA LEU A 322 -9.62 -3.77 14.17
C LEU A 322 -8.17 -3.96 14.59
N ALA A 323 -7.77 -5.22 14.77
CA ALA A 323 -6.39 -5.57 15.09
C ALA A 323 -5.93 -6.78 14.27
N ILE A 324 -4.61 -6.90 14.12
CA ILE A 324 -3.91 -8.05 13.55
C ILE A 324 -3.17 -8.73 14.70
N THR A 325 -3.32 -10.05 14.85
CA THR A 325 -2.58 -10.87 15.83
C THR A 325 -2.12 -12.17 15.18
N GLY A 326 -1.11 -12.82 15.76
CA GLY A 326 -0.64 -14.15 15.37
C GLY A 326 -1.31 -15.26 16.17
N ASP A 327 -1.80 -14.94 17.37
CA ASP A 327 -2.51 -15.89 18.24
C ASP A 327 -3.77 -15.22 18.80
N THR A 328 -4.95 -15.62 18.32
CA THR A 328 -6.23 -15.07 18.77
C THR A 328 -6.59 -15.53 20.19
N GLY A 329 -6.23 -16.76 20.57
CA GLY A 329 -6.54 -17.32 21.87
C GLY A 329 -5.72 -16.67 22.99
N LEU A 330 -4.41 -16.48 22.76
CA LEU A 330 -3.54 -15.78 23.71
C LEU A 330 -3.87 -14.28 23.77
N PHE A 331 -4.22 -13.66 22.65
CA PHE A 331 -4.73 -12.28 22.63
C PHE A 331 -5.98 -12.13 23.51
N ASP A 332 -7.01 -12.95 23.29
CA ASP A 332 -8.28 -12.89 24.01
C ASP A 332 -8.11 -13.18 25.51
N LYS A 333 -7.23 -14.14 25.86
CA LYS A 333 -6.87 -14.43 27.26
C LYS A 333 -6.17 -13.24 27.93
N THR A 334 -5.31 -12.51 27.20
CA THR A 334 -4.53 -11.39 27.74
C THR A 334 -5.38 -10.15 27.94
N PHE A 335 -6.35 -9.90 27.05
CA PHE A 335 -7.18 -8.68 27.06
C PHE A 335 -8.62 -8.92 27.53
N GLU A 336 -8.89 -10.09 28.13
CA GLU A 336 -10.16 -10.48 28.75
C GLU A 336 -11.39 -10.19 27.85
N GLY A 337 -11.43 -10.81 26.67
CA GLY A 337 -12.55 -10.62 25.75
C GLY A 337 -12.67 -11.72 24.69
N THR A 338 -13.64 -11.57 23.80
CA THR A 338 -13.77 -12.41 22.61
C THR A 338 -13.69 -11.53 21.39
N SER A 339 -12.64 -11.73 20.60
CA SER A 339 -12.35 -10.91 19.42
C SER A 339 -12.53 -11.79 18.18
N PRO A 340 -13.73 -11.82 17.55
CA PRO A 340 -13.94 -12.70 16.42
C PRO A 340 -12.98 -12.38 15.27
N THR A 341 -12.41 -13.43 14.68
CA THR A 341 -11.72 -13.34 13.39
C THR A 341 -12.71 -12.88 12.33
N VAL A 342 -12.28 -11.90 11.54
CA VAL A 342 -13.08 -11.33 10.45
C VAL A 342 -12.34 -11.42 9.13
N LYS A 343 -13.08 -11.75 8.07
CA LYS A 343 -12.64 -11.66 6.69
C LYS A 343 -12.93 -10.26 6.16
N MET A 344 -11.93 -9.64 5.54
CA MET A 344 -12.06 -8.36 4.87
C MET A 344 -12.17 -8.55 3.37
N THR A 345 -13.18 -7.94 2.75
CA THR A 345 -13.42 -8.00 1.30
C THR A 345 -13.62 -6.60 0.74
N LEU A 346 -13.24 -6.40 -0.51
CA LEU A 346 -13.48 -5.16 -1.22
C LEU A 346 -14.86 -5.22 -1.89
N GLU A 347 -15.79 -4.41 -1.41
CA GLU A 347 -17.10 -4.21 -2.03
C GLU A 347 -17.00 -3.11 -3.09
N MET A 348 -17.04 -3.51 -4.37
CA MET A 348 -17.09 -2.58 -5.50
C MET A 348 -18.46 -1.91 -5.53
N ARG A 349 -18.49 -0.61 -5.85
CA ARG A 349 -19.73 0.17 -6.01
C ARG A 349 -19.79 0.80 -7.39
#